data_AF-A0A094CZ60-F1
#
_entry.id   AF-A0A094CZ60-F1
#
_cell.length_a   1.000
_cell.length_b   1.000
_cell.length_c   1.000
_cell.angle_alpha   90.00
_cell.angle_beta   90.00
_cell.angle_gamma   90.00
#
_symmetry.space_group_name_H-M   'P 1'
#
loop_
_entity.id
_entity.type
_entity.pdbx_description
1 polymer ?
#
loop_
_entity_poly.entity_id
_entity_poly.type
_entity_poly.pdbx_seq_one_letter_code
_entity_poly.pdbx_strand_id
1 'polypeptide(L)'
;MFTTPETASRRYEDTTVLIGEYLTHDPREERALKAIARMNYLHSPYVKSGKISNDDLLYTLSVFVSEPISWVGLFEWRRLTDLEICALATFWKSIGDAMEIDYTGRLKRSTWKDGIEFYEDLAEWAQHYEAKNMVPVASNKKTADELVPLLLFYVPRPLVPFSCQAIGILMGERLRWAMMYPEPSLVVYAITYTILLLRRFVMRHLTFPRIFPLVEFSKMDPKTGRYNHNSYQVHPYYVKPTFLNRWGATAWVTWMLGGILPGGKDGEKYYPQGYVMNEVGPDRKRGVGKEALEIWEEKIQHSRPSGCPFAISMYSALLLVGVWLWQFYLIGSVGQI
;
A
#
# COMPACT_ATOMS: atom_id res chain seq x y z
N MET A 1 16.32 -0.91 15.45
CA MET A 1 15.80 -0.07 14.34
C MET A 1 15.35 -0.98 13.22
N PHE A 2 14.12 -0.84 12.71
CA PHE A 2 13.52 -1.85 11.81
C PHE A 2 13.82 -1.65 10.32
N THR A 3 14.18 -0.44 9.91
CA THR A 3 14.55 -0.13 8.52
C THR A 3 16.02 0.23 8.45
N THR A 4 16.73 -0.42 7.53
CA THR A 4 18.08 -0.08 7.10
C THR A 4 18.08 0.02 5.57
N PRO A 5 19.08 0.66 4.94
CA PRO A 5 19.15 0.75 3.49
C PRO A 5 19.03 -0.62 2.79
N GLU A 6 19.61 -1.66 3.41
CA GLU A 6 19.64 -3.02 2.88
C GLU A 6 18.28 -3.73 2.95
N THR A 7 17.42 -3.33 3.89
CA THR A 7 16.13 -3.99 4.16
C THR A 7 14.93 -3.16 3.72
N ALA A 8 15.09 -1.86 3.51
CA ALA A 8 14.02 -0.92 3.17
C ALA A 8 13.25 -1.36 1.90
N SER A 9 13.99 -1.66 0.83
CA SER A 9 13.36 -2.08 -0.44
C SER A 9 12.58 -3.38 -0.32
N ARG A 10 13.08 -4.33 0.46
CA ARG A 10 12.36 -5.59 0.67
C ARG A 10 11.11 -5.39 1.51
N ARG A 11 11.19 -4.60 2.59
CA ARG A 11 10.02 -4.29 3.42
C ARG A 11 8.94 -3.57 2.62
N TYR A 12 9.34 -2.66 1.73
CA TYR A 12 8.44 -2.00 0.79
C TYR A 12 7.73 -3.01 -0.12
N GLU A 13 8.49 -3.93 -0.70
CA GLU A 13 7.93 -4.97 -1.57
C GLU A 13 7.03 -5.94 -0.81
N ASP A 14 7.47 -6.47 0.34
CA ASP A 14 6.69 -7.39 1.17
C ASP A 14 5.33 -6.77 1.55
N THR A 15 5.32 -5.47 1.84
CA THR A 15 4.09 -4.71 2.11
C THR A 15 3.23 -4.60 0.86
N THR A 16 3.84 -4.30 -0.29
CA THR A 16 3.15 -4.21 -1.59
C THR A 16 2.49 -5.54 -1.96
N VAL A 17 3.21 -6.65 -1.82
CA VAL A 17 2.71 -7.99 -2.09
C VAL A 17 1.58 -8.35 -1.13
N LEU A 18 1.76 -8.19 0.19
CA LEU A 18 0.71 -8.57 1.14
C LEU A 18 -0.57 -7.77 0.93
N ILE A 19 -0.47 -6.45 0.75
CA ILE A 19 -1.64 -5.58 0.54
C ILE A 19 -2.27 -5.84 -0.81
N GLY A 20 -1.46 -5.85 -1.87
CA GLY A 20 -1.95 -6.08 -3.23
C GLY A 20 -2.66 -7.41 -3.36
N GLU A 21 -2.19 -8.46 -2.69
CA GLU A 21 -2.80 -9.79 -2.76
C GLU A 21 -4.24 -9.84 -2.27
N TYR A 22 -4.59 -9.16 -1.17
CA TYR A 22 -5.97 -9.11 -0.70
C TYR A 22 -6.78 -7.93 -1.27
N LEU A 23 -6.13 -6.99 -1.95
CA LEU A 23 -6.77 -5.83 -2.59
C LEU A 23 -7.15 -6.10 -4.06
N THR A 24 -6.37 -6.93 -4.77
CA THR A 24 -6.54 -7.17 -6.21
C THR A 24 -7.28 -8.45 -6.57
N HIS A 25 -7.65 -9.26 -5.59
CA HIS A 25 -8.29 -10.57 -5.79
C HIS A 25 -9.64 -10.65 -5.08
N ASP A 26 -10.48 -11.60 -5.48
CA ASP A 26 -11.77 -11.82 -4.79
C ASP A 26 -11.50 -12.12 -3.31
N PRO A 27 -12.22 -11.47 -2.36
CA PRO A 27 -11.98 -11.66 -0.93
C PRO A 27 -12.07 -13.11 -0.43
N ARG A 28 -12.68 -14.01 -1.20
CA ARG A 28 -12.83 -15.45 -0.89
C ARG A 28 -11.69 -16.30 -1.45
N GLU A 29 -10.86 -15.75 -2.32
CA GLU A 29 -9.72 -16.51 -2.85
C GLU A 29 -8.71 -16.83 -1.74
N GLU A 30 -8.18 -18.05 -1.78
CA GLU A 30 -7.20 -18.55 -0.81
C GLU A 30 -6.00 -17.61 -0.67
N ARG A 31 -5.54 -17.01 -1.77
CA ARG A 31 -4.42 -16.06 -1.79
C ARG A 31 -4.71 -14.77 -1.00
N ALA A 32 -5.93 -14.23 -1.09
CA ALA A 32 -6.32 -13.05 -0.35
C ALA A 32 -6.37 -13.34 1.16
N LEU A 33 -6.99 -14.47 1.54
CA LEU A 33 -7.08 -14.91 2.92
C LEU A 33 -5.69 -15.17 3.52
N LYS A 34 -4.82 -15.85 2.77
CA LYS A 34 -3.42 -16.12 3.16
C LYS A 34 -2.61 -14.85 3.36
N ALA A 35 -2.83 -13.82 2.54
CA ALA A 35 -2.12 -12.56 2.66
C ALA A 35 -2.48 -11.85 3.98
N ILE A 36 -3.77 -11.81 4.34
CA ILE A 36 -4.24 -11.24 5.61
C ILE A 36 -3.72 -12.07 6.78
N ALA A 37 -3.81 -13.40 6.70
CA ALA A 37 -3.29 -14.30 7.72
C ALA A 37 -1.78 -14.08 7.95
N ARG A 38 -1.03 -13.88 6.85
CA ARG A 38 0.41 -13.64 6.92
C ARG A 38 0.72 -12.28 7.55
N MET A 39 -0.03 -11.25 7.20
CA MET A 39 0.05 -9.93 7.82
C MET A 39 -0.21 -10.03 9.34
N ASN A 40 -1.30 -10.68 9.75
CA ASN A 40 -1.64 -10.87 11.17
C ASN A 40 -0.56 -11.66 11.92
N TYR A 41 -0.04 -12.73 11.32
CA TYR A 41 1.07 -13.48 11.89
C TYR A 41 2.30 -12.59 12.12
N LEU A 42 2.67 -11.77 11.13
CA LEU A 42 3.83 -10.87 11.22
C LEU A 42 3.64 -9.75 12.26
N HIS A 43 2.42 -9.24 12.44
CA HIS A 43 2.10 -8.26 13.47
C HIS A 43 1.99 -8.87 14.88
N SER A 44 1.56 -10.13 15.00
CA SER A 44 1.19 -10.75 16.28
C SER A 44 2.25 -10.65 17.39
N PRO A 45 3.57 -10.81 17.15
CA PRO A 45 4.55 -10.69 18.24
C PRO A 45 4.71 -9.26 18.74
N TYR A 46 4.49 -8.27 17.88
CA TYR A 46 4.57 -6.85 18.23
C TYR A 46 3.33 -6.38 18.98
N VAL A 47 2.15 -6.86 18.59
CA VAL A 47 0.91 -6.64 19.33
C VAL A 47 0.99 -7.29 20.72
N LYS A 48 1.40 -8.57 20.80
CA LYS A 48 1.56 -9.28 22.08
C LYS A 48 2.59 -8.65 23.01
N SER A 49 3.61 -7.98 22.47
CA SER A 49 4.62 -7.28 23.28
C SER A 49 4.30 -5.81 23.54
N GLY A 50 3.12 -5.31 23.10
CA GLY A 50 2.70 -3.92 23.29
C GLY A 50 3.49 -2.91 22.46
N LYS A 51 4.26 -3.35 21.45
CA LYS A 51 5.02 -2.47 20.54
C LYS A 51 4.17 -1.90 19.41
N ILE A 52 3.04 -2.55 19.12
CA ILE A 52 1.99 -2.03 18.24
C ILE A 52 0.72 -2.05 19.09
N SER A 53 0.21 -0.87 19.40
CA SER A 53 -1.06 -0.71 20.10
C SER A 53 -2.24 -0.88 19.14
N ASN A 54 -3.45 -1.05 19.70
CA ASN A 54 -4.67 -1.05 18.88
C ASN A 54 -4.88 0.30 18.17
N ASP A 55 -4.49 1.41 18.80
CA ASP A 55 -4.59 2.74 18.20
C ASP A 55 -3.63 2.87 17.01
N ASP A 56 -2.44 2.27 17.07
CA ASP A 56 -1.50 2.25 15.94
C ASP A 56 -2.06 1.47 14.75
N LEU A 57 -2.75 0.34 15.01
CA LEU A 57 -3.44 -0.43 13.98
C LEU A 57 -4.61 0.37 13.39
N LEU A 58 -5.44 0.98 14.24
CA LEU A 58 -6.60 1.76 13.80
C LEU A 58 -6.19 3.00 12.99
N TYR A 59 -5.10 3.67 13.38
CA TYR A 59 -4.54 4.79 12.62
C TYR A 59 -3.95 4.34 11.29
N THR A 60 -3.24 3.21 11.26
CA THR A 60 -2.75 2.67 9.99
C THR A 60 -3.93 2.30 9.07
N LEU A 61 -5.00 1.72 9.62
CA LEU A 61 -6.23 1.42 8.88
C LEU A 61 -6.88 2.71 8.34
N SER A 62 -6.96 3.78 9.15
CA SER A 62 -7.58 5.03 8.72
C SER A 62 -6.89 5.62 7.51
N VAL A 63 -5.54 5.58 7.49
CA VAL A 63 -4.74 6.05 6.35
C VAL A 63 -5.11 5.30 5.06
N PHE A 64 -5.36 4.00 5.10
CA PHE A 64 -5.78 3.24 3.91
C PHE A 64 -7.17 3.62 3.37
N VAL A 65 -8.03 4.24 4.19
CA VAL A 65 -9.35 4.71 3.78
C VAL A 65 -9.30 6.18 3.37
N SER A 66 -8.80 7.06 4.23
CA SER A 66 -8.88 8.51 4.07
C SER A 66 -7.94 9.05 3.01
N GLU A 67 -6.71 8.53 2.95
CA GLU A 67 -5.69 9.08 2.06
C GLU A 67 -6.04 8.88 0.57
N PRO A 68 -6.54 7.71 0.12
CA PRO A 68 -6.98 7.56 -1.27
C PRO A 68 -8.14 8.47 -1.63
N ILE A 69 -9.12 8.64 -0.73
CA ILE A 69 -10.27 9.52 -0.94
C ILE A 69 -9.79 10.97 -1.11
N SER A 70 -8.94 11.44 -0.20
CA SER A 70 -8.34 12.78 -0.22
C SER A 70 -7.53 13.01 -1.50
N TRP A 71 -6.61 12.09 -1.82
CA TRP A 71 -5.73 12.20 -2.98
C TRP A 71 -6.50 12.24 -4.29
N VAL A 72 -7.46 11.33 -4.47
CA VAL A 72 -8.32 11.32 -5.66
C VAL A 72 -9.11 12.63 -5.77
N GLY A 73 -9.65 13.12 -4.64
CA GLY A 73 -10.40 14.37 -4.60
C GLY A 73 -9.61 15.61 -5.01
N LEU A 74 -8.31 15.63 -4.67
CA LEU A 74 -7.40 16.75 -4.92
C LEU A 74 -6.73 16.67 -6.30
N PHE A 75 -6.18 15.50 -6.66
CA PHE A 75 -5.18 15.40 -7.73
C PHE A 75 -5.57 14.49 -8.90
N GLU A 76 -6.67 13.74 -8.82
CA GLU A 76 -7.13 12.88 -9.90
C GLU A 76 -8.22 13.53 -10.78
N TRP A 77 -8.46 12.95 -11.95
CA TRP A 77 -9.33 13.50 -13.00
C TRP A 77 -10.81 13.61 -12.62
N ARG A 78 -11.24 12.92 -11.55
CA ARG A 78 -12.56 13.03 -10.92
C ARG A 78 -12.49 12.72 -9.43
N ARG A 79 -13.52 13.09 -8.70
CA ARG A 79 -13.74 12.63 -7.31
C ARG A 79 -14.31 11.20 -7.30
N LEU A 80 -14.13 10.52 -6.17
CA LEU A 80 -14.89 9.31 -5.87
C LEU A 80 -16.36 9.67 -5.62
N THR A 81 -17.25 8.79 -6.06
CA THR A 81 -18.68 8.83 -5.74
C THR A 81 -18.94 8.27 -4.34
N ASP A 82 -20.09 8.58 -3.76
CA ASP A 82 -20.50 8.04 -2.45
C ASP A 82 -20.52 6.51 -2.44
N LEU A 83 -20.90 5.88 -3.56
CA LEU A 83 -20.85 4.43 -3.71
C LEU A 83 -19.42 3.88 -3.63
N GLU A 84 -18.47 4.54 -4.28
CA GLU A 84 -17.05 4.13 -4.27
C GLU A 84 -16.43 4.35 -2.88
N ILE A 85 -16.75 5.46 -2.22
CA ILE A 85 -16.32 5.73 -0.84
C ILE A 85 -16.89 4.65 0.10
N CYS A 86 -18.20 4.38 -0.02
CA CYS A 86 -18.87 3.35 0.76
C CYS A 86 -18.19 1.99 0.54
N ALA A 87 -17.96 1.57 -0.70
CA ALA A 87 -17.31 0.30 -1.01
C ALA A 87 -15.87 0.23 -0.48
N LEU A 88 -15.07 1.28 -0.64
CA LEU A 88 -13.69 1.34 -0.15
C LEU A 88 -13.65 1.22 1.39
N ALA A 89 -14.46 2.01 2.09
CA ALA A 89 -14.52 2.00 3.53
C ALA A 89 -15.09 0.67 4.07
N THR A 90 -16.07 0.09 3.39
CA THR A 90 -16.61 -1.25 3.67
C THR A 90 -15.54 -2.32 3.56
N PHE A 91 -14.76 -2.28 2.48
CA PHE A 91 -13.65 -3.21 2.27
C PHE A 91 -12.62 -3.10 3.40
N TRP A 92 -12.16 -1.89 3.72
CA TRP A 92 -11.17 -1.70 4.78
C TRP A 92 -11.69 -1.99 6.17
N LYS A 93 -12.97 -1.71 6.47
CA LYS A 93 -13.60 -2.18 7.71
C LYS A 93 -13.52 -3.70 7.83
N SER A 94 -13.78 -4.44 6.73
CA SER A 94 -13.64 -5.90 6.72
C SER A 94 -12.21 -6.39 6.97
N ILE A 95 -11.19 -5.62 6.54
CA ILE A 95 -9.79 -5.90 6.85
C ILE A 95 -9.50 -5.60 8.32
N GLY A 96 -9.98 -4.48 8.86
CA GLY A 96 -9.82 -4.12 10.26
C GLY A 96 -10.44 -5.16 11.21
N ASP A 97 -11.62 -5.68 10.87
CA ASP A 97 -12.26 -6.79 11.59
C ASP A 97 -11.41 -8.06 11.55
N ALA A 98 -10.87 -8.40 10.37
CA ALA A 98 -9.99 -9.56 10.20
C ALA A 98 -8.63 -9.41 10.91
N MET A 99 -8.23 -8.17 11.20
CA MET A 99 -7.07 -7.84 12.03
C MET A 99 -7.40 -7.79 13.52
N GLU A 100 -8.64 -8.08 13.92
CA GLU A 100 -9.14 -8.00 15.29
C GLU A 100 -8.95 -6.59 15.92
N ILE A 101 -9.07 -5.53 15.10
CA ILE A 101 -8.99 -4.14 15.58
C ILE A 101 -10.25 -3.80 16.39
N ASP A 102 -10.06 -3.35 17.62
CA ASP A 102 -11.15 -2.94 18.50
C ASP A 102 -11.49 -1.45 18.31
N TYR A 103 -12.71 -1.19 17.86
CA TYR A 103 -13.22 0.17 17.66
C TYR A 103 -13.87 0.76 18.92
N THR A 104 -14.15 -0.06 19.93
CA THR A 104 -14.95 0.30 21.10
C THR A 104 -14.27 1.42 21.90
N GLY A 105 -15.02 2.49 22.19
CA GLY A 105 -14.51 3.63 22.95
C GLY A 105 -13.48 4.50 22.22
N ARG A 106 -13.16 4.19 20.96
CA ARG A 106 -12.29 5.00 20.09
C ARG A 106 -13.10 5.79 19.09
N LEU A 107 -13.96 5.10 18.35
CA LEU A 107 -14.85 5.71 17.39
C LEU A 107 -16.12 6.19 18.09
N LYS A 108 -16.73 7.25 17.54
CA LYS A 108 -17.91 7.90 18.12
C LYS A 108 -19.12 6.96 18.14
N ARG A 109 -19.28 6.13 17.11
CA ARG A 109 -20.33 5.11 17.02
C ARG A 109 -19.75 3.73 17.31
N SER A 110 -20.58 2.88 17.90
CA SER A 110 -20.30 1.45 18.08
C SER A 110 -20.74 0.59 16.90
N THR A 111 -21.61 1.13 16.05
CA THR A 111 -22.18 0.50 14.86
C THR A 111 -22.42 1.56 13.79
N TRP A 112 -22.25 1.19 12.53
CA TRP A 112 -22.42 2.09 11.37
C TRP A 112 -23.46 1.51 10.43
N LYS A 113 -24.24 2.40 9.81
CA LYS A 113 -25.22 2.03 8.79
C LYS A 113 -24.55 1.47 7.52
N ASP A 114 -23.45 2.07 7.11
CA ASP A 114 -22.72 1.76 5.88
C ASP A 114 -21.26 2.22 5.99
N GLY A 115 -20.50 2.03 4.90
CA GLY A 115 -19.09 2.42 4.85
C GLY A 115 -18.86 3.93 4.94
N ILE A 116 -19.83 4.76 4.59
CA ILE A 116 -19.68 6.22 4.65
C ILE A 116 -19.65 6.67 6.11
N GLU A 117 -20.61 6.22 6.93
CA GLU A 117 -20.62 6.55 8.36
C GLU A 117 -19.37 6.02 9.08
N PHE A 118 -18.88 4.83 8.71
CA PHE A 118 -17.63 4.30 9.24
C PHE A 118 -16.43 5.17 8.87
N TYR A 119 -16.34 5.60 7.60
CA TYR A 119 -15.30 6.50 7.13
C TYR A 119 -15.32 7.83 7.87
N GLU A 120 -16.49 8.44 8.06
CA GLU A 120 -16.62 9.73 8.77
C GLU A 120 -16.10 9.64 10.21
N ASP A 121 -16.53 8.61 10.96
CA ASP A 121 -16.05 8.37 12.33
C ASP A 121 -14.54 8.13 12.38
N LEU A 122 -14.05 7.31 11.46
CA LEU A 122 -12.64 6.94 11.38
C LEU A 122 -11.77 8.15 11.03
N ALA A 123 -12.22 8.99 10.09
CA ALA A 123 -11.52 10.20 9.67
C ALA A 123 -11.50 11.25 10.79
N GLU A 124 -12.61 11.46 11.50
CA GLU A 124 -12.67 12.36 12.66
C GLU A 124 -11.71 11.87 13.76
N TRP A 125 -11.73 10.58 14.09
CA TRP A 125 -10.82 10.01 15.08
C TRP A 125 -9.35 10.15 14.65
N ALA A 126 -9.03 9.86 13.39
CA ALA A 126 -7.68 9.95 12.86
C ALA A 126 -7.11 11.37 12.96
N GLN A 127 -7.92 12.41 12.66
CA GLN A 127 -7.48 13.80 12.80
C GLN A 127 -7.05 14.15 14.24
N HIS A 128 -7.79 13.66 15.24
CA HIS A 128 -7.44 13.83 16.65
C HIS A 128 -6.20 13.02 17.05
N TYR A 129 -6.12 11.78 16.59
CA TYR A 129 -4.95 10.92 16.81
C TYR A 129 -3.69 11.57 16.25
N GLU A 130 -3.73 12.09 15.03
CA GLU A 130 -2.60 12.77 14.41
C GLU A 130 -2.21 14.05 15.13
N ALA A 131 -3.19 14.88 15.53
CA ALA A 131 -2.91 16.11 16.27
C ALA A 131 -2.17 15.84 17.58
N LYS A 132 -2.40 14.67 18.19
CA LYS A 132 -1.75 14.25 19.44
C LYS A 132 -0.42 13.51 19.21
N ASN A 133 -0.34 12.65 18.19
CA ASN A 133 0.72 11.64 18.06
C ASN A 133 1.68 11.87 16.87
N MET A 134 1.30 12.66 15.86
CA MET A 134 2.15 12.93 14.70
C MET A 134 3.18 14.02 15.03
N VAL A 135 4.17 13.65 15.84
CA VAL A 135 5.19 14.52 16.42
C VAL A 135 6.60 14.22 15.88
N PRO A 136 7.55 15.17 15.93
CA PRO A 136 8.91 14.97 15.45
C PRO A 136 9.64 13.96 16.32
N VAL A 137 10.13 12.90 15.69
CA VAL A 137 10.96 11.88 16.34
C VAL A 137 12.10 11.49 15.39
N ALA A 138 13.31 11.32 15.91
CA ALA A 138 14.48 10.94 15.11
C ALA A 138 14.28 9.62 14.33
N SER A 139 13.49 8.68 14.88
CA SER A 139 13.13 7.44 14.19
C SER A 139 12.24 7.66 12.96
N ASN A 140 11.38 8.68 12.99
CA ASN A 140 10.51 9.06 11.87
C ASN A 140 11.38 9.60 10.74
N LYS A 141 12.26 10.56 11.05
CA LYS A 141 13.23 11.09 10.09
C LYS A 141 14.05 9.99 9.44
N LYS A 142 14.66 9.11 10.24
CA LYS A 142 15.47 8.03 9.68
C LYS A 142 14.64 7.10 8.79
N THR A 143 13.42 6.75 9.19
CA THR A 143 12.55 5.91 8.36
C THR A 143 12.21 6.57 7.02
N ALA A 144 11.92 7.88 7.03
CA ALA A 144 11.69 8.66 5.82
C ALA A 144 12.95 8.73 4.94
N ASP A 145 14.13 8.97 5.54
CA ASP A 145 15.41 9.05 4.83
C ASP A 145 15.79 7.73 4.14
N GLU A 146 15.34 6.57 4.65
CA GLU A 146 15.50 5.28 3.97
C GLU A 146 14.49 5.05 2.84
N LEU A 147 13.30 5.68 2.92
CA LEU A 147 12.23 5.51 1.94
C LEU A 147 12.34 6.47 0.76
N VAL A 148 12.67 7.74 0.99
CA VAL A 148 12.71 8.79 -0.04
C VAL A 148 13.62 8.41 -1.22
N PRO A 149 14.84 7.87 -1.02
CA PRO A 149 15.67 7.41 -2.13
C PRO A 149 15.01 6.32 -2.99
N LEU A 150 14.18 5.46 -2.39
CA LEU A 150 13.44 4.42 -3.12
C LEU A 150 12.37 5.04 -4.03
N LEU A 151 11.66 6.07 -3.54
CA LEU A 151 10.65 6.79 -4.32
C LEU A 151 11.28 7.59 -5.47
N LEU A 152 12.49 8.09 -5.27
CA LEU A 152 13.23 8.91 -6.24
C LEU A 152 14.12 8.09 -7.19
N PHE A 153 14.01 6.76 -7.21
CA PHE A 153 14.88 5.90 -7.99
C PHE A 153 14.92 6.26 -9.50
N TYR A 154 13.76 6.55 -10.10
CA TYR A 154 13.66 6.94 -11.50
C TYR A 154 13.90 8.44 -11.76
N VAL A 155 14.16 9.24 -10.71
CA VAL A 155 14.39 10.67 -10.83
C VAL A 155 15.87 10.92 -11.19
N PRO A 156 16.15 11.63 -12.31
CA PRO A 156 17.51 12.02 -12.65
C PRO A 156 18.19 12.79 -11.52
N ARG A 157 19.47 12.50 -11.24
CA ARG A 157 20.23 13.11 -10.13
C ARG A 157 20.10 14.64 -10.01
N PRO A 158 20.13 15.44 -11.10
CA PRO A 158 19.97 16.89 -10.99
C PRO A 158 18.61 17.36 -10.46
N LEU A 159 17.56 16.53 -10.61
CA LEU A 159 16.20 16.85 -10.17
C LEU A 159 15.93 16.40 -8.73
N VAL A 160 16.80 15.58 -8.12
CA VAL A 160 16.62 15.06 -6.76
C VAL A 160 16.36 16.16 -5.72
N PRO A 161 17.09 17.30 -5.68
CA PRO A 161 16.81 18.36 -4.70
C PRO A 161 15.41 18.97 -4.83
N PHE A 162 14.93 19.14 -6.07
CA PHE A 162 13.57 19.58 -6.36
C PHE A 162 12.57 18.52 -5.90
N SER A 163 12.79 17.25 -6.26
CA SER A 163 11.88 16.16 -5.94
C SER A 163 11.80 15.87 -4.44
N CYS A 164 12.88 16.06 -3.67
CA CYS A 164 12.83 16.00 -2.20
C CYS A 164 11.91 17.07 -1.62
N GLN A 165 11.95 18.31 -2.15
CA GLN A 165 11.02 19.36 -1.75
C GLN A 165 9.59 19.04 -2.18
N ALA A 166 9.39 18.50 -3.40
CA ALA A 166 8.09 18.05 -3.88
C ALA A 166 7.49 16.96 -2.98
N ILE A 167 8.28 15.98 -2.54
CA ILE A 167 7.86 14.99 -1.54
C ILE A 167 7.45 15.69 -0.23
N GLY A 168 8.23 16.65 0.26
CA GLY A 168 7.89 17.43 1.44
C GLY A 168 6.55 18.18 1.30
N ILE A 169 6.20 18.64 0.10
CA ILE A 169 4.89 19.26 -0.17
C ILE A 169 3.78 18.20 -0.10
N LEU A 170 3.99 17.05 -0.74
CA LEU A 170 3.01 15.96 -0.77
C LEU A 170 2.77 15.32 0.61
N MET A 171 3.74 15.37 1.51
CA MET A 171 3.55 14.99 2.91
C MET A 171 2.55 15.91 3.65
N GLY A 172 2.35 17.14 3.18
CA GLY A 172 1.64 18.16 3.95
C GLY A 172 2.43 18.62 5.17
N GLU A 173 1.91 19.61 5.89
CA GLU A 173 2.65 20.27 6.98
C GLU A 173 2.96 19.35 8.16
N ARG A 174 1.94 18.66 8.69
CA ARG A 174 2.04 17.87 9.93
C ARG A 174 2.99 16.67 9.77
N LEU A 175 2.84 15.89 8.71
CA LEU A 175 3.70 14.73 8.46
C LEU A 175 5.13 15.16 8.15
N ARG A 176 5.32 16.20 7.32
CA ARG A 176 6.65 16.76 7.04
C ARG A 176 7.35 17.21 8.33
N TRP A 177 6.62 17.88 9.21
CA TRP A 177 7.14 18.29 10.52
C TRP A 177 7.51 17.08 11.39
N ALA A 178 6.65 16.06 11.47
CA ALA A 178 6.92 14.84 12.22
C ALA A 178 8.11 14.02 11.67
N MET A 179 8.36 14.10 10.36
CA MET A 179 9.52 13.51 9.70
C MET A 179 10.77 14.41 9.79
N MET A 180 10.65 15.61 10.34
CA MET A 180 11.72 16.61 10.47
C MET A 180 12.31 17.01 9.10
N TYR A 181 11.46 17.10 8.08
CA TYR A 181 11.84 17.56 6.74
C TYR A 181 11.72 19.10 6.65
N PRO A 182 12.65 19.77 5.94
CA PRO A 182 12.65 21.22 5.84
C PRO A 182 11.41 21.72 5.11
N GLU A 183 11.04 22.98 5.37
CA GLU A 183 9.95 23.62 4.65
C GLU A 183 10.31 23.79 3.16
N PRO A 184 9.44 23.34 2.23
CA PRO A 184 9.66 23.52 0.80
C PRO A 184 9.60 25.00 0.41
N SER A 185 10.39 25.40 -0.59
CA SER A 185 10.30 26.76 -1.12
C SER A 185 8.95 27.01 -1.82
N LEU A 186 8.45 28.24 -1.74
CA LEU A 186 7.18 28.64 -2.38
C LEU A 186 7.19 28.41 -3.90
N VAL A 187 8.35 28.55 -4.55
CA VAL A 187 8.51 28.30 -5.98
C VAL A 187 8.29 26.83 -6.30
N VAL A 188 8.89 25.92 -5.52
CA VAL A 188 8.69 24.48 -5.69
C VAL A 188 7.23 24.11 -5.39
N TYR A 189 6.62 24.72 -4.36
CA TYR A 189 5.19 24.55 -4.08
C TYR A 189 4.33 24.88 -5.30
N ALA A 190 4.51 26.05 -5.89
CA ALA A 190 3.76 26.48 -7.07
C ALA A 190 3.96 25.54 -8.26
N ILE A 191 5.21 25.13 -8.54
CA ILE A 191 5.52 24.21 -9.64
C ILE A 191 4.88 22.84 -9.41
N THR A 192 5.02 22.26 -8.22
CA THR A 192 4.46 20.93 -7.89
C THR A 192 2.94 20.91 -8.07
N TYR A 193 2.21 21.88 -7.51
CA TYR A 193 0.76 21.95 -7.70
C TYR A 193 0.38 22.19 -9.16
N THR A 194 1.12 23.03 -9.89
CA THR A 194 0.88 23.26 -11.32
C THR A 194 1.02 21.97 -12.12
N ILE A 195 2.07 21.18 -11.87
CA ILE A 195 2.28 19.87 -12.52
C ILE A 195 1.12 18.92 -12.21
N LEU A 196 0.68 18.82 -10.96
CA LEU A 196 -0.43 17.94 -10.55
C LEU A 196 -1.76 18.36 -11.19
N LEU A 197 -2.04 19.67 -11.24
CA LEU A 197 -3.25 20.20 -11.86
C LEU A 197 -3.23 20.03 -13.39
N LEU A 198 -2.07 20.22 -14.01
CA LEU A 198 -1.88 19.95 -15.44
C LEU A 198 -2.09 18.46 -15.73
N ARG A 199 -1.49 17.56 -14.94
CA ARG A 199 -1.71 16.12 -15.07
C ARG A 199 -3.19 15.78 -14.94
N ARG A 200 -3.87 16.33 -13.94
CA ARG A 200 -5.32 16.15 -13.74
C ARG A 200 -6.13 16.58 -14.98
N PHE A 201 -5.79 17.72 -15.58
CA PHE A 201 -6.42 18.21 -16.81
C PHE A 201 -6.16 17.26 -18.00
N VAL A 202 -4.91 16.88 -18.21
CA VAL A 202 -4.49 15.96 -19.29
C VAL A 202 -5.22 14.63 -19.16
N MET A 203 -5.26 14.03 -17.97
CA MET A 203 -5.96 12.76 -17.77
C MET A 203 -7.46 12.87 -18.00
N ARG A 204 -8.08 14.00 -17.63
CA ARG A 204 -9.52 14.19 -17.80
C ARG A 204 -9.93 14.36 -19.26
N HIS A 205 -9.08 15.00 -20.07
CA HIS A 205 -9.48 15.50 -21.39
C HIS A 205 -8.69 14.90 -22.56
N LEU A 206 -7.48 14.40 -22.32
CA LEU A 206 -6.54 14.00 -23.38
C LEU A 206 -6.15 12.52 -23.34
N THR A 207 -6.48 11.77 -22.27
CA THR A 207 -6.21 10.33 -22.18
C THR A 207 -7.47 9.50 -22.41
N PHE A 208 -7.33 8.37 -23.11
CA PHE A 208 -8.43 7.44 -23.32
C PHE A 208 -8.72 6.59 -22.07
N PRO A 209 -9.97 6.12 -21.90
CA PRO A 209 -10.27 5.16 -20.85
C PRO A 209 -9.43 3.89 -21.00
N ARG A 210 -9.03 3.32 -19.87
CA ARG A 210 -8.28 2.07 -19.85
C ARG A 210 -9.18 0.93 -20.35
N ILE A 211 -8.74 0.21 -21.39
CA ILE A 211 -9.51 -0.89 -22.01
C ILE A 211 -9.21 -2.23 -21.32
N PHE A 212 -8.02 -2.39 -20.75
CA PHE A 212 -7.59 -3.62 -20.08
C PHE A 212 -7.23 -3.36 -18.62
N PRO A 213 -7.63 -4.21 -17.67
CA PRO A 213 -7.24 -4.04 -16.27
C PRO A 213 -5.72 -4.13 -16.12
N LEU A 214 -5.18 -3.41 -15.13
CA LEU A 214 -3.81 -3.62 -14.71
C LEU A 214 -3.75 -4.96 -13.96
N VAL A 215 -2.90 -5.88 -14.42
CA VAL A 215 -2.70 -7.17 -13.77
C VAL A 215 -1.41 -7.09 -12.97
N GLU A 216 -1.53 -6.85 -11.66
CA GLU A 216 -0.37 -6.68 -10.79
C GLU A 216 0.31 -8.02 -10.49
N PHE A 217 -0.46 -9.08 -10.23
CA PHE A 217 0.08 -10.39 -9.85
C PHE A 217 -0.18 -11.45 -10.91
N SER A 218 0.73 -12.41 -11.02
CA SER A 218 0.54 -13.57 -11.88
C SER A 218 -0.56 -14.49 -11.34
N LYS A 219 -1.08 -15.37 -12.20
CA LYS A 219 -1.76 -16.57 -11.72
C LYS A 219 -0.75 -17.48 -11.00
N MET A 220 -1.26 -18.36 -10.14
CA MET A 220 -0.43 -19.39 -9.51
C MET A 220 0.19 -20.28 -10.59
N ASP A 221 1.51 -20.48 -10.53
CA ASP A 221 2.18 -21.46 -11.36
C ASP A 221 1.79 -22.88 -10.90
N PRO A 222 1.15 -23.69 -11.75
CA PRO A 222 0.66 -25.02 -11.35
C PRO A 222 1.79 -26.00 -11.00
N LYS A 223 3.03 -25.76 -11.44
CA LYS A 223 4.17 -26.64 -11.14
C LYS A 223 4.82 -26.30 -9.81
N THR A 224 4.89 -25.02 -9.47
CA THR A 224 5.66 -24.54 -8.31
C THR A 224 4.77 -24.05 -7.17
N GLY A 225 3.49 -23.79 -7.43
CA GLY A 225 2.55 -23.18 -6.48
C GLY A 225 2.86 -21.71 -6.17
N ARG A 226 3.74 -21.06 -6.96
CA ARG A 226 4.22 -19.71 -6.69
C ARG A 226 3.48 -18.64 -7.49
N TYR A 227 3.46 -17.44 -6.92
CA TYR A 227 2.99 -16.22 -7.54
C TYR A 227 4.17 -15.29 -7.84
N ASN A 228 4.03 -14.44 -8.84
CA ASN A 228 4.98 -13.39 -9.15
C ASN A 228 4.29 -12.03 -9.12
N HIS A 229 5.02 -11.01 -8.70
CA HIS A 229 4.63 -9.63 -8.96
C HIS A 229 5.09 -9.26 -10.38
N ASN A 230 4.22 -8.60 -11.16
CA ASN A 230 4.50 -8.29 -12.57
C ASN A 230 5.26 -6.98 -12.75
N SER A 231 5.38 -6.15 -11.71
CA SER A 231 6.08 -4.87 -11.73
C SER A 231 7.00 -4.72 -10.53
N TYR A 232 7.91 -3.76 -10.55
CA TYR A 232 8.71 -3.39 -9.37
C TYR A 232 9.19 -1.95 -9.47
N GLN A 233 9.37 -1.32 -8.30
CA GLN A 233 9.83 0.07 -8.22
C GLN A 233 11.37 0.15 -8.25
N VAL A 234 12.03 -0.50 -7.29
CA VAL A 234 13.49 -0.34 -7.07
C VAL A 234 14.24 -1.63 -7.32
N HIS A 235 13.89 -2.69 -6.58
CA HIS A 235 14.52 -3.99 -6.70
C HIS A 235 13.48 -5.04 -7.14
N PRO A 236 13.85 -5.99 -8.02
CA PRO A 236 12.91 -6.91 -8.67
C PRO A 236 12.52 -8.09 -7.77
N TYR A 237 12.17 -7.83 -6.52
CA TYR A 237 11.73 -8.86 -5.58
C TYR A 237 10.46 -9.54 -6.12
N TYR A 238 10.47 -10.86 -6.19
CA TYR A 238 9.38 -11.70 -6.69
C TYR A 238 9.03 -11.53 -8.18
N VAL A 239 9.84 -10.81 -8.95
CA VAL A 239 9.58 -10.54 -10.36
C VAL A 239 10.26 -11.56 -11.26
N LYS A 240 9.48 -12.16 -12.16
CA LYS A 240 9.99 -13.14 -13.12
C LYS A 240 10.85 -12.46 -14.20
N PRO A 241 11.99 -13.05 -14.61
CA PRO A 241 12.84 -12.57 -15.71
C PRO A 241 12.22 -12.86 -17.09
N THR A 242 11.04 -12.29 -17.35
CA THR A 242 10.41 -12.36 -18.67
C THR A 242 11.20 -11.52 -19.68
N PHE A 243 10.94 -11.74 -20.98
CA PHE A 243 11.59 -10.96 -22.03
C PHE A 243 11.38 -9.45 -21.84
N LEU A 244 10.13 -9.02 -21.60
CA LEU A 244 9.80 -7.60 -21.40
C LEU A 244 10.43 -7.04 -20.11
N ASN A 245 10.48 -7.82 -19.03
CA ASN A 245 11.08 -7.36 -17.78
C ASN A 245 12.61 -7.21 -17.85
N ARG A 246 13.26 -7.82 -18.84
CA ARG A 246 14.72 -7.74 -19.05
C ARG A 246 15.13 -6.84 -20.21
N TRP A 247 14.26 -6.66 -21.19
CA TRP A 247 14.61 -6.00 -22.47
C TRP A 247 13.59 -4.95 -22.92
N GLY A 248 12.53 -4.72 -22.16
CA GLY A 248 11.54 -3.68 -22.43
C GLY A 248 12.08 -2.27 -22.14
N ALA A 249 11.33 -1.25 -22.53
CA ALA A 249 11.74 0.15 -22.36
C ALA A 249 12.07 0.51 -20.90
N THR A 250 11.24 0.05 -19.97
CA THR A 250 11.45 0.25 -18.53
C THR A 250 12.73 -0.43 -18.06
N ALA A 251 13.01 -1.66 -18.52
CA ALA A 251 14.25 -2.37 -18.21
C ALA A 251 15.50 -1.60 -18.68
N TRP A 252 15.47 -1.02 -19.88
CA TRP A 252 16.57 -0.18 -20.37
C TRP A 252 16.77 1.05 -19.49
N VAL A 253 15.70 1.74 -19.10
CA VAL A 253 15.77 2.89 -18.20
C VAL A 253 16.33 2.48 -16.83
N THR A 254 15.82 1.42 -16.23
CA THR A 254 16.31 0.87 -14.96
C THR A 254 17.79 0.54 -15.03
N TRP A 255 18.24 -0.14 -16.10
CA TRP A 255 19.64 -0.48 -16.29
C TRP A 255 20.53 0.77 -16.46
N MET A 256 20.12 1.75 -17.25
CA MET A 256 20.86 3.01 -17.44
C MET A 256 21.01 3.80 -16.13
N LEU A 257 20.02 3.74 -15.25
CA LEU A 257 20.06 4.38 -13.92
C LEU A 257 20.84 3.56 -12.88
N GLY A 258 21.43 2.43 -13.26
CA GLY A 258 22.20 1.56 -12.38
C GLY A 258 21.34 0.61 -11.52
N GLY A 259 20.08 0.42 -11.89
CA GLY A 259 19.16 -0.52 -11.26
C GLY A 259 19.45 -1.98 -11.59
N ILE A 260 18.74 -2.86 -10.89
CA ILE A 260 18.89 -4.30 -11.02
C ILE A 260 17.72 -4.87 -11.81
N LEU A 261 18.03 -5.61 -12.86
CA LEU A 261 17.04 -6.32 -13.67
C LEU A 261 16.75 -7.72 -13.10
N PRO A 262 15.51 -8.21 -13.23
CA PRO A 262 15.16 -9.56 -12.77
C PRO A 262 16.04 -10.63 -13.40
N GLY A 263 16.54 -11.57 -12.58
CA GLY A 263 17.42 -12.66 -13.04
C GLY A 263 18.80 -12.20 -13.53
N GLY A 264 19.22 -10.98 -13.20
CA GLY A 264 20.53 -10.41 -13.51
C GLY A 264 21.60 -10.68 -12.43
N LYS A 265 22.54 -9.74 -12.26
CA LYS A 265 23.56 -9.78 -11.19
C LYS A 265 22.87 -9.81 -9.81
N ASP A 266 23.28 -10.72 -8.95
CA ASP A 266 22.61 -11.03 -7.67
C ASP A 266 21.14 -11.50 -7.83
N GLY A 267 20.75 -12.02 -9.00
CA GLY A 267 19.36 -12.29 -9.37
C GLY A 267 18.59 -13.16 -8.38
N GLU A 268 19.20 -14.21 -7.83
CA GLU A 268 18.55 -15.11 -6.86
C GLU A 268 18.18 -14.42 -5.53
N LYS A 269 18.88 -13.33 -5.18
CA LYS A 269 18.60 -12.52 -3.97
C LYS A 269 17.17 -11.95 -3.99
N TYR A 270 16.64 -11.72 -5.19
CA TYR A 270 15.35 -11.08 -5.41
C TYR A 270 14.24 -12.09 -5.74
N TYR A 271 14.47 -13.39 -5.54
CA TYR A 271 13.44 -14.43 -5.66
C TYR A 271 12.67 -14.43 -7.00
N PRO A 272 13.36 -14.51 -8.16
CA PRO A 272 12.72 -14.47 -9.48
C PRO A 272 11.72 -15.62 -9.73
N GLN A 273 11.83 -16.71 -8.97
CA GLN A 273 10.87 -17.81 -8.92
C GLN A 273 9.52 -17.43 -8.29
N GLY A 274 9.41 -16.23 -7.70
CA GLY A 274 8.20 -15.77 -7.03
C GLY A 274 8.09 -16.22 -5.57
N TYR A 275 6.92 -16.05 -4.99
CA TYR A 275 6.63 -16.34 -3.58
C TYR A 275 5.49 -17.33 -3.42
N VAL A 276 5.52 -17.99 -2.26
CA VAL A 276 4.32 -18.49 -1.58
C VAL A 276 4.08 -17.60 -0.36
N MET A 277 2.84 -17.44 0.09
CA MET A 277 2.52 -16.42 1.09
C MET A 277 3.29 -16.56 2.42
N ASN A 278 3.59 -17.79 2.83
CA ASN A 278 4.40 -18.05 4.04
C ASN A 278 5.87 -17.59 3.91
N GLU A 279 6.35 -17.29 2.71
CA GLU A 279 7.70 -16.78 2.48
C GLU A 279 7.80 -15.25 2.48
N VAL A 280 6.68 -14.54 2.35
CA VAL A 280 6.65 -13.06 2.28
C VAL A 280 6.96 -12.48 3.66
N GLY A 281 7.79 -11.43 3.71
CA GLY A 281 8.25 -10.81 4.95
C GLY A 281 9.75 -11.01 5.23
N PRO A 282 10.20 -10.67 6.45
CA PRO A 282 11.62 -10.66 6.79
C PRO A 282 12.23 -12.06 6.74
N ASP A 283 13.50 -12.17 6.34
CA ASP A 283 14.21 -13.46 6.14
C ASP A 283 14.08 -14.42 7.32
N ARG A 284 14.21 -13.91 8.55
CA ARG A 284 14.11 -14.71 9.78
C ARG A 284 12.74 -15.37 9.98
N LYS A 285 11.71 -14.93 9.25
CA LYS A 285 10.34 -15.45 9.31
C LYS A 285 9.92 -16.13 8.00
N ARG A 286 10.79 -16.21 7.01
CA ARG A 286 10.49 -16.83 5.72
C ARG A 286 10.26 -18.34 5.89
N GLY A 287 9.08 -18.82 5.51
CA GLY A 287 8.69 -20.23 5.64
C GLY A 287 8.35 -20.68 7.07
N VAL A 288 8.47 -19.79 8.07
CA VAL A 288 8.25 -20.11 9.49
C VAL A 288 6.83 -19.73 9.90
N GLY A 289 6.21 -20.58 10.74
CA GLY A 289 4.90 -20.29 11.35
C GLY A 289 3.72 -20.78 10.52
N LYS A 290 3.88 -21.89 9.79
CA LYS A 290 2.81 -22.46 8.94
C LYS A 290 1.54 -22.77 9.74
N GLU A 291 1.66 -23.43 10.89
CA GLU A 291 0.52 -23.74 11.76
C GLU A 291 -0.19 -22.47 12.25
N ALA A 292 0.58 -21.45 12.65
CA ALA A 292 0.02 -20.17 13.06
C ALA A 292 -0.69 -19.44 11.92
N LEU A 293 -0.21 -19.61 10.68
CA LEU A 293 -0.86 -19.08 9.48
C LEU A 293 -2.19 -19.79 9.23
N GLU A 294 -2.22 -21.12 9.29
CA GLU A 294 -3.44 -21.94 9.13
C GLU A 294 -4.51 -21.56 10.15
N ILE A 295 -4.13 -21.33 11.41
CA ILE A 295 -5.05 -20.84 12.46
C ILE A 295 -5.63 -19.46 12.09
N TRP A 296 -4.80 -18.55 11.58
CA TRP A 296 -5.28 -17.23 11.14
C TRP A 296 -6.19 -17.34 9.90
N GLU A 297 -5.85 -18.19 8.94
CA GLU A 297 -6.69 -18.44 7.76
C GLU A 297 -8.08 -18.94 8.17
N GLU A 298 -8.15 -19.93 9.07
CA GLU A 298 -9.41 -20.44 9.60
C GLU A 298 -10.21 -19.34 10.30
N LYS A 299 -9.58 -18.54 11.16
CA LYS A 299 -10.22 -17.39 11.82
C LYS A 299 -10.80 -16.40 10.81
N ILE A 300 -10.04 -16.04 9.77
CA ILE A 300 -10.45 -15.04 8.78
C ILE A 300 -11.59 -15.59 7.91
N GLN A 301 -11.58 -16.87 7.55
CA GLN A 301 -12.68 -17.50 6.83
C GLN A 301 -14.00 -17.42 7.62
N HIS A 302 -13.95 -17.54 8.95
CA HIS A 302 -15.12 -17.40 9.80
C HIS A 302 -15.53 -15.93 10.02
N SER A 303 -14.57 -15.00 10.15
CA SER A 303 -14.85 -13.58 10.44
C SER A 303 -15.19 -12.75 9.20
N ARG A 304 -14.85 -13.21 7.99
CA ARG A 304 -15.20 -12.58 6.71
C ARG A 304 -16.15 -13.46 5.88
N PRO A 305 -17.38 -13.73 6.32
CA PRO A 305 -18.36 -14.40 5.47
C PRO A 305 -18.66 -13.50 4.26
N SER A 306 -19.02 -14.11 3.12
CA SER A 306 -19.41 -13.39 1.91
C SER A 306 -20.68 -12.55 2.14
N GLY A 307 -20.51 -11.28 2.50
CA GLY A 307 -21.60 -10.33 2.76
C GLY A 307 -21.10 -8.94 3.15
N CYS A 308 -22.01 -7.97 3.21
CA CYS A 308 -21.68 -6.62 3.68
C CYS A 308 -21.38 -6.64 5.19
N PRO A 309 -20.23 -6.14 5.66
CA PRO A 309 -19.85 -6.12 7.09
C PRO A 309 -20.68 -5.15 7.95
N PHE A 310 -21.62 -4.41 7.32
CA PHE A 310 -22.61 -3.56 7.98
C PHE A 310 -24.03 -4.17 7.96
N ALA A 311 -24.22 -5.31 7.30
CA ALA A 311 -25.52 -5.99 7.30
C ALA A 311 -25.78 -6.62 8.67
N ILE A 312 -26.82 -6.15 9.35
CA ILE A 312 -27.48 -6.93 10.42
C ILE A 312 -28.07 -8.15 9.73
N SER A 313 -27.60 -9.36 10.09
CA SER A 313 -27.86 -10.64 9.42
C SER A 313 -29.25 -10.75 8.77
N MET A 314 -29.33 -10.51 7.47
CA MET A 314 -30.35 -11.03 6.57
C MET A 314 -29.87 -10.96 5.12
N TYR A 315 -29.48 -12.12 4.60
CA TYR A 315 -29.33 -12.53 3.19
C TYR A 315 -28.37 -11.74 2.26
N SER A 316 -27.40 -12.49 1.74
CA SER A 316 -26.28 -12.09 0.88
C SER A 316 -26.70 -11.47 -0.46
N ALA A 317 -26.03 -10.38 -0.84
CA ALA A 317 -25.91 -9.92 -2.22
C ALA A 317 -24.43 -9.60 -2.52
N LEU A 318 -23.91 -10.19 -3.60
CA LEU A 318 -22.57 -9.96 -4.14
C LEU A 318 -22.48 -8.58 -4.80
N LEU A 319 -21.40 -7.84 -4.52
CA LEU A 319 -20.91 -6.77 -5.38
C LEU A 319 -19.39 -6.93 -5.58
N LEU A 320 -18.99 -7.09 -6.84
CA LEU A 320 -17.61 -7.03 -7.32
C LEU A 320 -17.18 -5.57 -7.39
N VAL A 321 -16.08 -5.20 -6.72
CA VAL A 321 -15.41 -3.92 -6.91
C VAL A 321 -13.92 -4.18 -7.10
N GLY A 322 -13.42 -3.82 -8.29
CA GLY A 322 -12.03 -3.98 -8.69
C GLY A 322 -11.15 -2.79 -8.28
N VAL A 323 -10.09 -3.11 -7.54
CA VAL A 323 -8.71 -2.60 -7.59
C VAL A 323 -8.49 -1.13 -7.96
N TRP A 324 -8.31 -0.27 -6.94
CA TRP A 324 -7.49 0.94 -7.04
C TRP A 324 -6.91 1.33 -5.66
N LEU A 325 -5.59 1.30 -5.53
CA LEU A 325 -4.86 2.05 -4.49
C LEU A 325 -3.45 2.33 -4.98
N TRP A 326 -3.21 3.60 -5.33
CA TRP A 326 -2.01 4.08 -6.01
C TRP A 326 -1.56 5.36 -5.30
N GLN A 327 -1.07 5.23 -4.06
CA GLN A 327 -0.67 6.40 -3.27
C GLN A 327 0.84 6.47 -2.97
N PHE A 328 1.59 5.39 -3.16
CA PHE A 328 3.06 5.45 -3.17
C PHE A 328 3.67 5.28 -4.57
N TYR A 329 2.88 4.85 -5.56
CA TYR A 329 3.36 4.62 -6.93
C TYR A 329 3.44 5.91 -7.78
N LEU A 330 2.68 6.96 -7.46
CA LEU A 330 2.61 8.18 -8.28
C LEU A 330 3.87 9.04 -8.27
N ILE A 331 4.72 8.93 -7.23
CA ILE A 331 6.04 9.58 -7.25
C ILE A 331 6.99 8.82 -8.19
N GLY A 332 6.77 7.52 -8.38
CA GLY A 332 7.58 6.64 -9.22
C GLY A 332 7.17 6.58 -10.70
N SER A 333 5.91 6.82 -11.02
CA SER A 333 5.35 6.57 -12.36
C SER A 333 5.36 7.76 -13.32
N VAL A 334 5.94 8.90 -12.93
CA VAL A 334 6.12 10.06 -13.83
C VAL A 334 6.98 9.68 -15.04
N GLY A 335 7.71 8.55 -15.00
CA GLY A 335 8.49 8.01 -16.11
C GLY A 335 7.87 6.89 -16.94
N GLN A 336 6.57 6.56 -16.79
CA GLN A 336 5.93 5.46 -17.56
C GLN A 336 4.66 5.88 -18.34
N ILE A 337 4.53 7.16 -18.68
CA ILE A 337 3.58 7.64 -19.69
C ILE A 337 4.36 8.02 -20.95
#